data_AF-A0A969ZAD1-F1
#
_entry.id   AF-A0A969ZAD1-F1
#
_cell.length_a   1.000
_cell.length_b   1.000
_cell.length_c   1.000
_cell.angle_alpha   90.00
_cell.angle_beta   90.00
_cell.angle_gamma   90.00
#
_symmetry.space_group_name_H-M   'P 1'
#
loop_
_entity.id
_entity.type
_entity.pdbx_description
1 polymer ?
#
loop_
_entity_poly.entity_id
_entity_poly.type
_entity_poly.pdbx_seq_one_letter_code
_entity_poly.pdbx_strand_id
1 'polypeptide(L)' 'MVFKYYKNDLYLTVEVMRKQNKHSYFRVRDGKVLVTANKTITKEEIEKIIKTNFDNFYKTA' A
#
# COMPACT_ATOMS: atom_id res chain seq x y z
N MET A 1 4.72 5.16 -8.17
CA MET A 1 5.33 5.91 -7.05
C MET A 1 5.76 4.90 -6.00
N VAL A 2 6.96 4.98 -5.47
CA VAL A 2 7.44 4.06 -4.42
C VAL A 2 7.77 4.86 -3.17
N PHE A 3 7.32 4.41 -2.02
CA PHE A 3 7.67 5.02 -0.73
C PHE A 3 7.76 3.98 0.37
N LYS A 4 8.44 4.33 1.47
CA LYS A 4 8.55 3.51 2.67
C LYS A 4 7.60 4.07 3.73
N TYR A 5 6.76 3.22 4.29
CA TYR A 5 5.91 3.54 5.43
C TYR A 5 6.49 2.89 6.68
N TYR A 6 6.68 3.67 7.75
CA TYR A 6 7.31 3.22 9.00
C TYR A 6 6.28 3.13 10.13
N LYS A 7 6.33 2.04 10.92
CA LYS A 7 5.55 1.85 12.15
C LYS A 7 6.39 1.03 13.13
N ASN A 8 6.68 1.58 14.32
CA ASN A 8 7.39 0.89 15.41
C ASN A 8 8.66 0.16 14.93
N ASP A 9 9.61 0.89 14.32
CA ASP A 9 10.86 0.39 13.74
C ASP A 9 10.73 -0.57 12.53
N LEU A 10 9.52 -0.99 12.20
CA LEU A 10 9.22 -1.78 11.03
C LEU A 10 8.88 -0.89 9.84
N TYR A 11 9.25 -1.31 8.63
CA TYR A 11 8.88 -0.59 7.42
C TYR A 11 8.27 -1.48 6.35
N LEU A 12 7.26 -0.94 5.67
CA LEU A 12 6.67 -1.52 4.47
C LEU A 12 7.12 -0.72 3.26
N THR A 13 7.62 -1.42 2.25
CA THR A 13 7.84 -0.82 0.93
C THR A 13 6.53 -0.88 0.17
N VAL A 14 6.06 0.29 -0.24
CA VAL A 14 4.78 0.47 -0.92
C VAL A 14 5.08 0.97 -2.31
N GLU A 15 4.71 0.15 -3.29
CA GLU A 15 4.76 0.50 -4.70
C GLU A 15 3.34 0.75 -5.20
N VAL A 16 3.06 2.02 -5.52
CA VAL A 16 1.80 2.47 -6.13
C VAL A 16 1.95 2.37 -7.64
N MET A 17 1.25 1.41 -8.22
CA MET A 17 1.11 1.21 -9.65
C MET A 17 -0.25 1.75 -10.11
N ARG A 18 -0.24 2.83 -10.88
CA ARG A 18 -1.44 3.36 -11.52
C ARG A 18 -1.50 2.81 -12.94
N LYS A 19 -2.42 1.89 -13.20
CA LYS A 19 -2.68 1.39 -14.56
C LYS A 19 -3.72 2.30 -15.24
N GLN A 20 -3.85 2.20 -16.56
CA GLN A 20 -4.80 3.05 -17.32
C GLN A 20 -6.27 2.72 -17.01
N ASN A 21 -6.54 1.53 -16.50
CA ASN A 21 -7.83 1.18 -15.92
C ASN A 21 -8.12 2.09 -14.70
N LYS A 22 -9.39 2.26 -14.33
CA LYS A 22 -9.81 3.23 -13.30
C LYS A 22 -9.32 2.90 -11.87
N HIS A 23 -8.32 2.03 -11.71
CA HIS A 23 -7.89 1.45 -10.44
C HIS A 23 -6.44 1.78 -10.10
N SER A 24 -6.16 1.90 -8.80
CA SER A 24 -4.80 2.02 -8.27
C SER A 24 -4.41 0.72 -7.58
N TYR A 25 -3.26 0.17 -7.96
CA TYR A 25 -2.73 -1.05 -7.38
C TYR A 25 -1.62 -0.69 -6.39
N PHE A 26 -1.62 -1.32 -5.22
CA PHE A 26 -0.60 -1.19 -4.19
C PHE A 26 0.08 -2.52 -4.03
N ARG A 27 1.37 -2.57 -4.32
CA ARG A 27 2.18 -3.72 -3.99
C ARG A 27 2.89 -3.41 -2.68
N VAL A 28 2.63 -4.24 -1.67
CA VAL A 28 3.29 -4.19 -0.36
C VAL A 28 4.29 -5.35 -0.31
N ARG A 29 5.43 -5.14 0.36
CA ARG A 29 6.55 -6.09 0.50
C ARG A 29 6.08 -7.54 0.77
N ASP A 30 6.82 -8.52 0.24
CA ASP A 30 6.48 -9.96 0.12
C ASP A 30 5.42 -10.35 -0.90
N GLY A 31 5.23 -9.54 -1.95
CA GLY A 31 4.37 -9.91 -3.08
C GLY A 31 2.88 -9.84 -2.78
N LYS A 32 2.49 -9.38 -1.59
CA LYS A 32 1.10 -9.08 -1.25
C LYS A 32 0.63 -7.85 -2.02
N VAL A 33 -0.37 -8.04 -2.88
CA VAL A 33 -0.99 -6.96 -3.66
C VAL A 33 -2.31 -6.58 -3.00
N LEU A 34 -2.45 -5.30 -2.66
CA LEU A 34 -3.72 -4.69 -2.29
C LEU A 34 -4.22 -3.86 -3.47
N VAL A 35 -5.42 -4.15 -3.96
CA VAL A 35 -6.04 -3.42 -5.06
C VAL A 35 -7.04 -2.43 -4.48
N THR A 36 -6.95 -1.14 -4.86
CA THR A 36 -8.05 -0.21 -4.58
C THR A 36 -8.68 0.27 -5.88
N ALA A 37 -9.99 0.44 -5.85
CA ALA A 37 -10.76 0.71 -7.05
C ALA A 37 -10.59 2.14 -7.60
N ASN A 38 -9.91 3.06 -6.91
CA ASN A 38 -9.90 4.48 -7.27
C ASN A 38 -8.54 4.97 -7.82
N LYS A 39 -8.54 5.47 -9.06
CA LYS A 39 -7.37 6.05 -9.76
C LYS A 39 -6.87 7.36 -9.16
N THR A 40 -7.74 8.13 -8.52
CA THR A 40 -7.42 9.48 -7.99
C THR A 40 -7.09 9.49 -6.51
N ILE A 41 -6.90 8.31 -5.91
CA ILE A 41 -6.58 8.19 -4.48
C ILE A 41 -5.32 8.98 -4.14
N THR A 42 -5.44 9.77 -3.07
CA THR A 42 -4.38 10.65 -2.57
C THR A 42 -3.35 9.86 -1.77
N LYS A 43 -2.14 10.42 -1.62
CA LYS A 43 -1.09 9.79 -0.81
C LYS A 43 -1.55 9.54 0.63
N GLU A 44 -2.28 10.48 1.21
CA GLU A 44 -2.78 10.41 2.59
C GLU A 44 -3.80 9.27 2.79
N GLU A 45 -4.70 9.08 1.83
CA GLU A 45 -5.65 7.95 1.85
C GLU A 45 -4.92 6.61 1.69
N ILE A 46 -3.90 6.56 0.84
CA ILE A 46 -3.06 5.37 0.68
C ILE A 46 -2.39 5.01 2.01
N GLU A 47 -1.80 6.00 2.69
CA GLU A 47 -1.17 5.81 4.00
C GLU A 47 -2.19 5.35 5.05
N LYS A 48 -3.42 5.89 5.07
CA LYS A 48 -4.50 5.41 5.95
C LYS A 48 -4.84 3.95 5.71
N ILE A 49 -5.00 3.54 4.44
CA ILE A 49 -5.31 2.16 4.07
C ILE A 49 -4.20 1.21 4.52
N ILE A 50 -2.94 1.58 4.26
CA ILE A 50 -1.78 0.79 4.68
C ILE A 50 -1.71 0.71 6.20
N LYS A 51 -1.95 1.81 6.92
CA LYS A 51 -1.98 1.83 8.38
C LYS A 51 -3.03 0.88 8.93
N THR A 52 -4.26 0.90 8.39
CA THR A 52 -5.35 0.00 8.80
C THR A 52 -5.03 -1.47 8.52
N ASN A 53 -4.32 -1.76 7.44
CA ASN A 53 -3.97 -3.12 7.03
C ASN A 53 -2.56 -3.54 7.44
N PHE A 54 -1.82 -2.70 8.17
CA PHE A 54 -0.41 -2.91 8.47
C PHE A 54 -0.20 -4.25 9.18
N ASP A 55 -1.04 -4.52 10.16
CA ASP A 55 -0.94 -5.74 10.96
C ASP A 55 -1.29 -6.99 10.13
N ASN A 56 -2.11 -6.88 9.07
CA ASN A 56 -2.38 -7.98 8.13
C ASN A 56 -1.19 -8.22 7.18
N PHE A 57 -0.44 -7.17 6.84
CA PHE A 57 0.78 -7.32 6.06
C PHE A 57 1.88 -7.97 6.91
N TYR A 58 1.97 -7.63 8.20
CA TYR A 58 3.03 -8.11 9.10
C TYR A 58 2.74 -9.46 9.79
N LYS A 59 1.48 -9.81 10.10
CA LYS A 59 1.11 -11.07 10.77
C LYS A 59 1.41 -12.35 9.99
N THR A 60 1.91 -12.25 8.76
CA THR A 60 2.22 -13.41 7.91
C THR A 60 3.72 -13.54 7.63
N ALA A 61 4.55 -12.81 8.36
CA ALA A 61 6.00 -12.99 8.40
C ALA A 61 6.42 -13.68 9.70
#